data_AF-A0A239LVI9-F1
#
_entry.id   AF-A0A239LVI9-F1
#
_cell.length_a   1.000
_cell.length_b   1.000
_cell.length_c   1.000
_cell.angle_alpha   90.00
_cell.angle_beta   90.00
_cell.angle_gamma   90.00
#
_symmetry.space_group_name_H-M   'P 1'
#
loop_
_entity.id
_entity.type
_entity.pdbx_description
1 polymer ?
#
loop_
_entity_poly.entity_id
_entity_poly.type
_entity_poly.pdbx_seq_one_letter_code
_entity_poly.pdbx_strand_id
1 'polypeptide(L)'
;MSDMINGRASCDCAAHGCPMLGSLTSSTTGTSEWLCWFHFGKEPVQWQSITAQLREVGWLVDALRNIRMNYGTENWGPVYLGIKQELLRNGREDLTCKELETVRMWSGRIEKAIADHVQVRPAQQKPLQGVEVKSGTWSKVQYSLPEGSRRPAVVD
;
A
#
# COMPACT_ATOMS: atom_id res chain seq x y z
N MET A 1 14.47 20.64 -1.48
CA MET A 1 13.13 21.11 -1.08
C MET A 1 12.16 19.99 -1.40
N SER A 2 11.71 19.25 -0.38
CA SER A 2 10.69 18.22 -0.56
C SER A 2 9.33 18.86 -0.32
N ASP A 3 8.53 19.02 -1.37
CA ASP A 3 7.17 19.49 -1.25
C ASP A 3 6.36 18.47 -0.44
N MET A 4 6.08 18.80 0.81
CA MET A 4 5.19 18.00 1.65
C MET A 4 3.76 18.52 1.44
N ILE A 5 2.94 17.76 0.72
CA ILE A 5 1.50 18.02 0.64
C ILE A 5 0.82 17.14 1.69
N ASN A 6 0.18 17.76 2.70
CA ASN A 6 -0.50 17.06 3.80
C ASN A 6 0.37 16.03 4.55
N GLY A 7 1.66 16.32 4.75
CA GLY A 7 2.58 15.46 5.48
C GLY A 7 3.03 14.18 4.73
N ARG A 8 2.70 14.06 3.44
CA ARG A 8 3.24 13.02 2.55
C ARG A 8 4.29 13.63 1.64
N ALA A 9 5.27 12.84 1.19
CA ALA A 9 6.10 13.27 0.07
C ALA A 9 5.17 13.51 -1.13
N SER A 10 5.38 14.58 -1.90
CA SER A 10 4.51 15.00 -3.01
C SER A 10 4.24 13.92 -4.08
N CYS A 11 4.96 12.80 -4.03
CA CYS A 11 4.85 11.67 -4.94
C CYS A 11 4.37 10.36 -4.31
N ASP A 12 3.87 10.34 -3.07
CA ASP A 12 3.35 9.12 -2.43
C ASP A 12 1.94 8.76 -2.93
N CYS A 13 1.63 7.47 -2.96
CA CYS A 13 0.29 6.99 -3.30
C CYS A 13 -0.76 7.47 -2.26
N ALA A 14 -1.97 7.83 -2.74
CA ALA A 14 -3.07 8.27 -1.91
C ALA A 14 -3.61 7.15 -0.99
N ALA A 15 -3.45 5.88 -1.37
CA ALA A 15 -3.76 4.74 -0.51
C ALA A 15 -2.87 4.74 0.76
N HIS A 16 -3.50 4.89 1.92
CA HIS A 16 -2.80 5.10 3.19
C HIS A 16 -1.80 3.98 3.50
N GLY A 17 -0.52 4.36 3.65
CA GLY A 17 0.56 3.43 4.00
C GLY A 17 1.10 2.60 2.84
N CYS A 18 0.69 2.90 1.60
CA CYS A 18 1.26 2.27 0.40
C CYS A 18 2.71 2.73 0.19
N PRO A 19 3.66 1.79 0.00
CA PRO A 19 5.09 2.13 -0.20
C PRO A 19 5.42 2.65 -1.61
N MET A 20 4.47 2.58 -2.54
CA MET A 20 4.66 2.96 -3.95
C MET A 20 4.43 4.46 -4.19
N LEU A 21 5.08 4.97 -5.24
CA LEU A 21 4.84 6.32 -5.74
C LEU A 21 3.48 6.44 -6.43
N GLY A 22 2.76 7.51 -6.14
CA GLY A 22 1.58 7.96 -6.87
C GLY A 22 1.99 8.53 -8.23
N SER A 23 1.36 8.03 -9.30
CA SER A 23 1.67 8.47 -10.67
C SER A 23 0.44 8.59 -11.58
N LEU A 24 -0.73 8.20 -11.08
CA LEU A 24 -1.98 8.19 -11.83
C LEU A 24 -3.06 8.93 -11.03
N THR A 25 -3.85 9.75 -11.69
CA THR A 25 -5.06 10.35 -11.12
C THR A 25 -6.22 10.12 -12.05
N SER A 26 -7.41 9.89 -11.50
CA SER A 26 -8.67 9.83 -12.26
C SER A 26 -9.24 11.22 -12.56
N SER A 27 -8.67 12.28 -11.99
CA SER A 27 -9.11 13.65 -12.21
C SER A 27 -8.34 14.32 -13.34
N THR A 28 -9.09 14.95 -14.24
CA THR A 28 -8.57 15.83 -15.29
C THR A 28 -8.55 17.31 -14.87
N THR A 29 -9.15 17.64 -13.72
CA THR A 29 -9.30 19.02 -13.23
C THR A 29 -8.38 19.34 -12.03
N GLY A 30 -7.49 18.41 -11.67
CA GLY A 30 -6.52 18.56 -10.58
C GLY A 30 -7.06 18.10 -9.23
N THR A 31 -6.88 16.82 -8.90
CA THR A 31 -7.04 16.33 -7.52
C THR A 31 -5.68 16.20 -6.83
N SER A 32 -5.72 16.18 -5.50
CA SER A 32 -4.59 15.83 -4.65
C SER A 32 -4.36 14.31 -4.54
N GLU A 33 -5.23 13.49 -5.12
CA GLU A 33 -5.18 12.03 -4.99
C GLU A 33 -4.45 11.40 -6.17
N TRP A 34 -3.17 11.11 -5.97
CA TRP A 34 -2.34 10.37 -6.90
C TRP A 34 -2.22 8.92 -6.44
N LEU A 35 -2.72 7.99 -7.23
CA LEU A 35 -2.63 6.55 -6.98
C LEU A 35 -1.43 5.94 -7.70
N CYS A 36 -0.87 4.88 -7.12
CA CYS A 36 0.08 4.04 -7.82
C CYS A 36 -0.64 3.10 -8.79
N TRP A 37 0.10 2.45 -9.68
CA TRP A 37 -0.44 1.50 -10.65
C TRP A 37 -1.23 0.34 -10.02
N PHE A 38 -0.87 -0.09 -8.80
CA PHE A 38 -1.57 -1.18 -8.09
C PHE A 38 -2.91 -0.76 -7.49
N HIS A 39 -3.09 0.52 -7.14
CA HIS A 39 -4.32 1.03 -6.53
C HIS A 39 -5.23 1.72 -7.55
N PHE A 40 -4.69 2.19 -8.68
CA PHE A 40 -5.47 2.84 -9.72
C PHE A 40 -6.53 1.90 -10.29
N GLY A 41 -7.79 2.37 -10.32
CA GLY A 41 -8.94 1.58 -10.78
C GLY A 41 -9.38 0.46 -9.83
N LYS A 42 -8.87 0.41 -8.60
CA LYS A 42 -9.32 -0.52 -7.55
C LYS A 42 -10.24 0.18 -6.57
N GLU A 43 -11.26 -0.54 -6.12
CA GLU A 43 -12.17 -0.06 -5.09
C GLU A 43 -11.42 0.16 -3.76
N PRO A 44 -11.71 1.23 -2.98
CA PRO A 44 -11.05 1.51 -1.71
C PRO A 44 -11.04 0.33 -0.72
N VAL A 45 -12.07 -0.52 -0.76
CA VAL A 45 -12.16 -1.73 0.07
C VAL A 45 -11.01 -2.73 -0.18
N GLN A 46 -10.40 -2.71 -1.37
CA GLN A 46 -9.29 -3.60 -1.74
C GLN A 46 -7.92 -3.02 -1.35
N TRP A 47 -7.83 -1.73 -1.06
CA TRP A 47 -6.55 -1.02 -0.94
C TRP A 47 -5.69 -1.53 0.21
N GLN A 48 -6.29 -1.93 1.33
CA GLN A 48 -5.55 -2.45 2.48
C GLN A 48 -4.90 -3.81 2.18
N SER A 49 -5.63 -4.71 1.51
CA SER A 49 -5.08 -6.01 1.09
C SER A 49 -3.94 -5.83 0.08
N ILE A 50 -4.11 -4.95 -0.90
CA ILE A 50 -3.06 -4.62 -1.88
C ILE A 50 -1.83 -4.04 -1.16
N THR A 51 -2.04 -3.11 -0.23
CA THR A 51 -0.95 -2.48 0.54
C THR A 51 -0.19 -3.50 1.39
N ALA A 52 -0.89 -4.43 2.03
CA ALA A 52 -0.27 -5.50 2.79
C ALA A 52 0.61 -6.39 1.90
N GLN A 53 0.10 -6.83 0.75
CA GLN A 53 0.86 -7.63 -0.21
C GLN A 53 2.08 -6.90 -0.76
N LEU A 54 1.97 -5.59 -1.03
CA LEU A 54 3.12 -4.77 -1.46
C LEU A 54 4.20 -4.70 -0.38
N ARG A 55 3.83 -4.68 0.91
CA ARG A 55 4.79 -4.67 2.02
C ARG A 55 5.52 -6.00 2.19
N GLU A 56 4.88 -7.12 1.86
CA GLU A 56 5.53 -8.45 1.87
C GLU A 56 6.70 -8.53 0.87
N VAL A 57 6.58 -7.85 -0.27
CA VAL A 57 7.65 -7.69 -1.26
C VAL A 57 8.29 -6.31 -1.23
N GLY A 58 8.40 -5.72 -0.04
CA GLY A 58 8.91 -4.36 0.17
C GLY A 58 10.27 -4.11 -0.49
N TRP A 59 11.17 -5.09 -0.47
CA TRP A 59 12.48 -4.98 -1.09
C TRP A 59 12.43 -4.83 -2.63
N LEU A 60 11.44 -5.44 -3.31
CA LEU A 60 11.21 -5.22 -4.75
C LEU A 60 10.58 -3.86 -5.02
N VAL A 61 9.67 -3.44 -4.14
CA VAL A 61 9.06 -2.11 -4.21
C VAL A 61 10.13 -1.02 -4.06
N ASP A 62 11.03 -1.18 -3.10
CA ASP A 62 12.15 -0.25 -2.87
C ASP A 62 13.10 -0.24 -4.07
N ALA A 63 13.40 -1.40 -4.67
CA ALA A 63 14.16 -1.47 -5.91
C ALA A 63 13.50 -0.65 -7.03
N LEU A 64 12.21 -0.85 -7.29
CA LEU A 64 11.46 -0.12 -8.32
C LEU A 64 11.39 1.40 -8.02
N ARG A 65 11.16 1.77 -6.77
CA ARG A 65 11.12 3.17 -6.32
C ARG A 65 12.48 3.84 -6.51
N ASN A 66 13.57 3.15 -6.16
CA ASN A 66 14.93 3.65 -6.33
C ASN A 66 15.27 3.88 -7.81
N ILE A 67 14.83 2.98 -8.71
CA ILE A 67 14.96 3.20 -10.16
C ILE A 67 14.24 4.48 -10.57
N ARG A 68 12.95 4.61 -10.23
CA ARG A 68 12.11 5.74 -10.67
C ARG A 68 12.58 7.09 -10.14
N MET A 69 13.14 7.14 -8.93
CA MET A 69 13.58 8.38 -8.29
C MET A 69 15.00 8.80 -8.68
N ASN A 70 15.88 7.87 -9.03
CA ASN A 70 17.31 8.15 -9.20
C ASN A 70 17.82 7.90 -10.63
N TYR A 71 17.05 7.28 -11.52
CA TYR A 71 17.50 7.10 -12.88
C TYR A 71 17.75 8.45 -13.57
N GLY A 72 18.92 8.60 -14.17
CA GLY A 72 19.34 9.84 -14.82
C GLY A 72 19.93 10.89 -13.88
N THR A 73 20.01 10.63 -12.57
CA THR A 73 20.69 11.52 -11.61
C THR A 73 22.17 11.14 -11.46
N GLU A 74 22.97 12.04 -10.89
CA GLU A 74 24.39 11.77 -10.57
C GLU A 74 24.57 10.60 -9.59
N ASN A 75 23.56 10.32 -8.77
CA ASN A 75 23.59 9.23 -7.78
C ASN A 75 23.18 7.87 -8.37
N TRP A 76 22.93 7.78 -9.69
CA TRP A 76 22.44 6.56 -10.31
C TRP A 76 23.39 5.36 -10.13
N GLY A 77 24.70 5.56 -10.26
CA GLY A 77 25.70 4.47 -10.16
C GLY A 77 25.63 3.70 -8.84
N PRO A 78 25.77 4.36 -7.68
CA PRO A 78 25.62 3.73 -6.37
C PRO A 78 24.25 3.09 -6.16
N VAL A 79 23.16 3.75 -6.58
CA VAL A 79 21.79 3.22 -6.45
C VAL A 79 21.60 1.94 -7.26
N TYR A 80 22.08 1.91 -8.50
CA TYR A 80 22.06 0.72 -9.35
C TYR A 80 22.78 -0.46 -8.70
N LEU A 81 23.98 -0.23 -8.15
CA LEU A 81 24.73 -1.27 -7.44
C LEU A 81 23.98 -1.78 -6.22
N GLY A 82 23.36 -0.89 -5.44
CA GLY A 82 22.52 -1.26 -4.30
C GLY A 82 21.34 -2.14 -4.72
N ILE A 83 20.62 -1.76 -5.77
CA ILE A 83 19.51 -2.55 -6.32
C ILE A 83 20.01 -3.94 -6.78
N LYS A 84 21.13 -4.00 -7.51
CA LYS A 84 21.71 -5.26 -7.98
C LYS A 84 22.06 -6.17 -6.81
N GLN A 85 22.72 -5.65 -5.77
CA GLN A 85 23.06 -6.42 -4.58
C GLN A 85 21.82 -6.94 -3.86
N GLU A 86 20.78 -6.13 -3.73
CA GLU A 86 19.53 -6.53 -3.08
C GLU A 86 18.81 -7.64 -3.86
N LEU A 87 18.75 -7.54 -5.19
CA LEU A 87 18.19 -8.59 -6.06
C LEU A 87 18.96 -9.91 -5.92
N LEU A 88 20.30 -9.85 -5.89
CA LEU A 88 21.15 -11.03 -5.72
C LEU A 88 20.98 -11.67 -4.33
N ARG A 89 20.91 -10.85 -3.27
CA ARG A 89 20.71 -11.32 -1.89
C ARG A 89 19.39 -12.08 -1.72
N ASN A 90 18.37 -11.69 -2.47
CA ASN A 90 17.05 -12.34 -2.46
C ASN A 90 16.92 -13.47 -3.50
N GLY A 91 18.02 -13.89 -4.15
CA GLY A 91 18.02 -14.99 -5.11
C GLY A 91 17.27 -14.69 -6.42
N ARG A 92 17.07 -13.41 -6.75
CA ARG A 92 16.35 -12.95 -7.95
C ARG A 92 17.31 -12.36 -8.98
N GLU A 93 18.35 -13.13 -9.31
CA GLU A 93 19.29 -12.77 -10.38
C GLU A 93 18.58 -12.57 -11.72
N ASP A 94 17.46 -13.28 -11.95
CA ASP A 94 16.58 -13.11 -13.11
C ASP A 94 16.07 -11.67 -13.27
N LEU A 95 15.96 -10.92 -12.18
CA LEU A 95 15.50 -9.53 -12.16
C LEU A 95 16.63 -8.51 -12.29
N THR A 96 17.89 -8.91 -12.40
CA THR A 96 19.00 -7.96 -12.62
C THR A 96 18.92 -7.32 -14.03
N CYS A 97 19.46 -6.11 -14.18
CA CYS A 97 19.48 -5.41 -15.48
C CYS A 97 20.37 -6.18 -16.47
N LYS A 98 19.85 -6.45 -17.67
CA LYS A 98 20.60 -7.14 -18.73
C LYS A 98 21.37 -6.12 -19.59
N GLU A 99 22.46 -6.57 -20.21
CA GLU A 99 23.39 -5.71 -20.96
C GLU A 99 22.72 -4.89 -22.08
N LEU A 100 21.75 -5.48 -22.78
CA LEU A 100 21.05 -4.82 -23.90
C LEU A 100 19.68 -4.26 -23.50
N GLU A 101 19.36 -4.21 -22.21
CA GLU A 101 18.05 -3.81 -21.73
C GLU A 101 18.02 -2.33 -21.33
N THR A 102 16.98 -1.62 -21.78
CA THR A 102 16.74 -0.25 -21.31
C THR A 102 16.22 -0.25 -19.88
N VAL A 103 16.49 0.81 -19.11
CA VAL A 103 15.98 0.91 -17.72
C VAL A 103 14.45 0.82 -17.67
N ARG A 104 13.74 1.30 -18.69
CA ARG A 104 12.27 1.15 -18.80
C ARG A 104 11.85 -0.31 -18.85
N MET A 105 12.51 -1.11 -19.68
CA MET A 105 12.23 -2.55 -19.77
C MET A 105 12.56 -3.26 -18.45
N TRP A 106 13.72 -2.93 -17.87
CA TRP A 106 14.14 -3.49 -16.60
C TRP A 106 13.17 -3.18 -15.46
N SER A 107 12.78 -1.90 -15.30
CA SER A 107 11.77 -1.49 -14.32
C SER A 107 10.43 -2.16 -14.56
N GLY A 108 10.06 -2.38 -15.82
CA GLY A 108 8.83 -3.08 -16.20
C GLY A 108 8.84 -4.56 -15.78
N ARG A 109 9.98 -5.24 -15.82
CA ARG A 109 10.11 -6.63 -15.32
C ARG A 109 10.00 -6.70 -13.80
N ILE A 110 10.63 -5.76 -13.08
CA ILE A 110 10.50 -5.68 -11.62
C ILE A 110 9.03 -5.39 -11.25
N GLU A 111 8.40 -4.44 -11.92
CA GLU A 111 6.98 -4.11 -11.72
C GLU A 111 6.08 -5.32 -11.99
N LYS A 112 6.33 -6.06 -13.07
CA LYS A 112 5.62 -7.31 -13.36
C LYS A 112 5.82 -8.34 -12.24
N ALA A 113 7.03 -8.50 -11.72
CA ALA A 113 7.28 -9.44 -10.62
C ALA A 113 6.52 -9.05 -9.34
N ILE A 114 6.39 -7.75 -9.06
CA ILE A 114 5.54 -7.25 -7.96
C ILE A 114 4.07 -7.55 -8.26
N ALA A 115 3.61 -7.33 -9.50
CA ALA A 115 2.25 -7.62 -9.91
C ALA A 115 1.88 -9.09 -9.81
N ASP A 116 2.80 -9.98 -10.16
CA ASP A 116 2.61 -11.43 -10.04
C ASP A 116 2.52 -11.85 -8.54
N HIS A 117 3.15 -11.10 -7.63
CA HIS A 117 3.00 -11.27 -6.17
C HIS A 117 1.67 -10.72 -5.65
N VAL A 118 1.27 -9.54 -6.12
CA VAL A 118 0.02 -8.86 -5.71
C VAL A 118 -1.16 -9.55 -6.39
N GLN A 119 -1.58 -10.66 -5.82
CA GLN A 119 -2.81 -11.33 -6.20
C GLN A 119 -3.99 -10.55 -5.64
N VAL A 120 -4.75 -9.90 -6.54
CA VAL A 120 -6.13 -9.53 -6.21
C VAL A 120 -6.92 -10.83 -6.17
N ARG A 121 -6.84 -11.54 -5.03
CA ARG A 121 -7.83 -12.59 -4.74
C ARG A 121 -9.17 -11.86 -4.74
N PRO A 122 -10.15 -12.23 -5.60
CA PRO A 122 -11.52 -11.82 -5.33
C PRO A 122 -11.77 -12.24 -3.89
N ALA A 123 -12.26 -11.32 -3.06
CA ALA A 123 -12.52 -11.63 -1.67
C ALA A 123 -13.26 -12.96 -1.66
N GLN A 124 -12.59 -14.02 -1.21
CA GLN A 124 -13.31 -15.13 -0.63
C GLN A 124 -13.92 -14.46 0.59
N GLN A 125 -15.11 -13.90 0.40
CA GLN A 125 -16.12 -13.88 1.42
C GLN A 125 -16.22 -15.35 1.81
N LYS A 126 -15.36 -15.77 2.74
CA LYS A 126 -15.72 -16.88 3.60
C LYS A 126 -17.07 -16.42 4.12
N PRO A 127 -18.18 -17.08 3.79
CA PRO A 127 -19.43 -16.77 4.44
C PRO A 127 -19.06 -16.77 5.92
N LEU A 128 -19.34 -15.66 6.63
CA LEU A 128 -19.32 -15.71 8.07
C LEU A 128 -20.12 -16.97 8.39
N GLN A 129 -19.46 -18.01 8.92
CA GLN A 129 -20.14 -19.24 9.28
C GLN A 129 -21.28 -18.77 10.18
N GLY A 130 -22.50 -19.04 9.72
CA GLY A 130 -23.69 -18.38 10.20
C GLY A 130 -23.72 -18.36 11.71
N VAL A 131 -23.50 -17.18 12.30
CA VAL A 131 -24.13 -16.90 13.58
C VAL A 131 -25.59 -16.76 13.21
N GLU A 132 -26.36 -17.76 13.59
CA GLU A 132 -27.81 -17.81 13.44
C GLU A 132 -28.40 -16.54 14.05
N VAL A 133 -28.66 -15.53 13.21
CA VAL A 133 -29.42 -14.35 13.61
C VAL A 133 -30.86 -14.82 13.69
N LYS A 134 -31.27 -15.26 14.87
CA LYS A 134 -32.68 -15.41 15.21
C LYS A 134 -33.35 -14.07 14.93
N SER A 135 -34.26 -14.07 13.96
CA SER A 135 -35.13 -12.94 13.67
C SER A 135 -35.92 -12.62 14.93
N GLY A 136 -35.56 -11.50 15.55
CA GLY A 136 -36.18 -11.04 16.78
C GLY A 136 -36.10 -9.53 16.82
N THR A 137 -37.26 -8.92 16.57
CA THR A 137 -37.74 -7.65 17.12
C THR A 137 -36.70 -6.87 17.92
N TRP A 138 -36.35 -5.67 17.43
CA TRP A 138 -35.47 -4.70 18.06
C TRP A 138 -35.60 -4.72 19.60
N SER A 139 -34.59 -5.28 20.27
CA SER A 139 -34.54 -5.28 21.73
C SER A 139 -33.59 -4.17 22.18
N LYS A 140 -34.17 -3.23 22.92
CA LYS A 140 -33.48 -2.12 23.57
C LYS A 140 -32.39 -2.68 24.49
N VAL A 141 -31.12 -2.38 24.20
CA VAL A 141 -30.02 -2.70 25.11
C VAL A 141 -30.10 -1.79 26.32
N GLN A 142 -30.54 -2.32 27.45
CA GLN A 142 -30.40 -1.67 28.76
C GLN A 142 -29.02 -2.00 29.30
N TYR A 143 -28.18 -0.98 29.49
CA TYR A 143 -26.95 -1.14 30.25
C TYR A 143 -27.29 -1.14 31.75
N SER A 144 -27.06 -2.27 32.42
CA SER A 144 -26.96 -2.32 33.87
C SER A 144 -25.59 -1.75 34.24
N LEU A 145 -25.55 -0.55 34.81
CA LEU A 145 -24.32 -0.03 35.41
C LEU A 145 -23.94 -0.95 36.59
N PRO A 146 -22.67 -1.36 36.72
CA PRO A 146 -22.23 -2.09 37.89
C PRO A 146 -22.42 -1.23 39.14
N GLU A 147 -23.11 -1.81 40.11
CA GLU A 147 -23.51 -1.21 41.36
C GLU A 147 -22.27 -0.97 42.24
N GLY A 148 -21.62 0.18 42.05
CA GLY A 148 -20.33 0.41 42.73
C GLY A 148 -19.69 1.79 42.59
N SER A 149 -20.36 2.81 42.05
CA SER A 149 -19.80 4.17 41.99
C SER A 149 -20.78 5.23 42.50
N ARG A 150 -21.09 5.17 43.80
CA ARG A 150 -21.60 6.36 44.51
C ARG A 150 -20.51 7.43 44.47
N ARG A 151 -20.74 8.51 43.71
CA ARG A 151 -20.09 9.79 43.97
C ARG A 151 -20.76 10.41 45.20
N PRO A 152 -20.03 11.01 46.15
CA PRO A 152 -20.64 11.76 47.23
C PRO A 152 -21.37 12.99 46.68
N ALA A 153 -22.51 13.30 47.27
CA ALA A 153 -23.28 14.51 47.00
C ALA A 153 -22.43 15.75 47.29
N VAL A 154 -22.47 16.70 46.37
CA VAL A 154 -22.08 18.09 46.64
C VAL A 154 -23.18 18.68 47.51
N VAL A 155 -22.82 19.06 48.74
CA VAL A 155 -23.61 19.97 49.58
C VAL A 155 -23.15 21.39 49.26
N ASP A 156 -24.12 22.30 49.16
CA ASP A 156 -23.95 23.74 48.88
C ASP A 156 -22.91 24.44 49.77
#